data_AF-A0A9E2EBI5-F1
#
_entry.id   AF-A0A9E2EBI5-F1
#
_cell.length_a   1.000
_cell.length_b   1.000
_cell.length_c   1.000
_cell.angle_alpha   90.00
_cell.angle_beta   90.00
_cell.angle_gamma   90.00
#
_symmetry.space_group_name_H-M   'P 1'
#
loop_
_entity.id
_entity.type
_entity.pdbx_description
1 polymer ?
#
loop_
_entity_poly.entity_id
_entity_poly.type
_entity_poly.pdbx_seq_one_letter_code
_entity_poly.pdbx_strand_id
1 'polypeptide(L)'
;MSLIPAITDEEANPEQRVLFKNAARLFGRLANAHRVSAHSPRIAQVLYGFIVATQRKEITGNLEVRPRLLATMKTSMLNSCNY
;
A
#
# COMPACT_ATOMS: atom_id res chain seq x y z
N MET A 1 -13.35 8.20 -5.18
CA MET A 1 -12.21 9.12 -5.44
C MET A 1 -11.74 9.69 -4.11
N SER A 2 -10.44 9.96 -3.94
CA SER A 2 -9.89 10.52 -2.70
C SER A 2 -10.19 12.02 -2.58
N LEU A 3 -10.32 12.52 -1.35
CA LEU A 3 -10.45 13.96 -1.08
C LEU A 3 -9.13 14.71 -1.30
N ILE A 4 -8.01 13.99 -1.17
CA ILE A 4 -6.68 14.49 -1.48
C ILE A 4 -6.33 14.07 -2.91
N PRO A 5 -5.87 14.98 -3.79
CA PRO A 5 -5.49 14.65 -5.16
C PRO A 5 -4.40 13.57 -5.21
N ALA A 6 -4.55 12.63 -6.13
CA ALA A 6 -3.52 11.64 -6.42
C ALA A 6 -2.42 12.29 -7.28
N ILE A 7 -1.17 12.17 -6.84
CA ILE A 7 -0.01 12.70 -7.58
C ILE A 7 0.25 11.84 -8.82
N THR A 8 0.34 12.47 -10.00
CA THR A 8 0.69 11.77 -11.26
C THR A 8 2.18 11.50 -11.37
N ASP A 9 2.60 10.72 -12.38
CA ASP A 9 4.03 10.41 -12.56
C ASP A 9 4.83 11.64 -13.06
N GLU A 10 4.17 12.52 -13.80
CA GLU A 10 4.72 13.77 -14.32
C GLU A 10 4.95 14.77 -13.18
N GLU A 11 3.96 14.90 -12.28
CA GLU A 11 3.98 15.83 -11.14
C GLU A 11 4.89 15.37 -9.99
N ALA A 12 5.18 14.06 -9.92
CA ALA A 12 5.93 13.49 -8.80
C ALA A 12 7.34 14.08 -8.69
N ASN A 13 7.68 14.57 -7.50
CA ASN A 13 9.04 14.97 -7.16
C ASN A 13 9.96 13.74 -7.03
N PRO A 14 11.29 13.92 -6.93
CA PRO A 14 12.23 12.79 -6.88
C PRO A 14 11.97 11.78 -5.76
N GLU A 15 11.60 12.21 -4.56
CA GLU A 15 11.32 11.32 -3.42
C GLU A 15 10.05 10.49 -3.65
N GLN A 16 9.01 11.11 -4.21
CA GLN A 16 7.76 10.45 -4.58
C GLN A 16 7.96 9.42 -5.69
N ARG A 17 8.80 9.72 -6.70
CA ARG A 17 9.15 8.77 -7.76
C ARG A 17 9.88 7.53 -7.20
N VAL A 18 10.75 7.71 -6.21
CA VAL A 18 11.40 6.59 -5.51
C VAL A 18 10.36 5.74 -4.78
N LEU A 19 9.42 6.37 -4.07
CA LEU A 19 8.32 5.64 -3.43
C LEU A 19 7.49 4.87 -4.45
N PHE A 20 7.08 5.50 -5.57
CA PHE A 20 6.28 4.88 -6.62
C PHE A 20 6.95 3.67 -7.24
N LYS A 21 8.22 3.81 -7.62
CA LYS A 21 9.03 2.73 -8.19
C LYS A 21 9.10 1.53 -7.24
N ASN A 22 9.37 1.76 -5.97
CA ASN A 22 9.51 0.69 -4.98
C ASN A 22 8.17 0.07 -4.61
N ALA A 23 7.09 0.86 -4.51
CA ALA A 23 5.74 0.36 -4.32
C ALA A 23 5.31 -0.56 -5.47
N ALA A 24 5.55 -0.14 -6.72
CA ALA A 24 5.27 -0.95 -7.90
C ALA A 24 6.04 -2.28 -7.87
N ARG A 25 7.32 -2.25 -7.47
CA ARG A 25 8.13 -3.47 -7.31
C ARG A 25 7.62 -4.38 -6.18
N LEU A 26 7.21 -3.83 -5.05
CA LEU A 26 6.79 -4.60 -3.87
C LEU A 26 5.41 -5.23 -4.03
N PHE A 27 4.48 -4.50 -4.64
CA PHE A 27 3.06 -4.90 -4.76
C PHE A 27 2.69 -5.38 -6.17
N GLY A 28 3.61 -5.33 -7.14
CA GLY A 28 3.37 -5.68 -8.54
C GLY A 28 2.60 -4.61 -9.33
N ARG A 29 2.17 -3.53 -8.67
CA ARG A 29 1.48 -2.38 -9.28
C ARG A 29 1.58 -1.15 -8.39
N LEU A 30 1.38 0.02 -8.98
CA LEU A 30 1.22 1.27 -8.22
C LEU A 30 -0.28 1.53 -7.97
N ALA A 31 -0.75 1.30 -6.74
CA ALA A 31 -2.15 1.58 -6.37
C ALA A 31 -2.37 3.08 -6.11
N ASN A 32 -3.58 3.59 -6.35
CA ASN A 32 -3.95 5.00 -6.10
C ASN A 32 -3.68 5.45 -4.65
N ALA A 33 -3.82 4.56 -3.66
CA ALA A 33 -3.48 4.84 -2.27
C ALA A 33 -2.01 5.25 -2.09
N HIS A 34 -1.09 4.68 -2.87
CA HIS A 34 0.32 5.09 -2.84
C HIS A 34 0.46 6.52 -3.37
N ARG A 35 -0.23 6.85 -4.46
CA ARG A 35 -0.24 8.21 -5.05
C ARG A 35 -0.77 9.25 -4.08
N VAL A 36 -1.82 8.91 -3.32
CA VAL A 36 -2.38 9.80 -2.30
C VAL A 36 -1.46 9.89 -1.07
N SER A 37 -0.90 8.78 -0.59
CA SER A 37 0.02 8.80 0.56
C SER A 37 1.35 9.51 0.28
N ALA A 38 1.70 9.70 -0.99
CA ALA A 38 2.95 10.34 -1.42
C ALA A 38 3.00 11.85 -1.16
N HIS A 39 1.92 12.46 -0.67
CA HIS A 39 1.98 13.77 0.00
C HIS A 39 2.83 13.74 1.27
N SER A 40 3.12 12.55 1.83
CA SER A 40 4.02 12.34 2.96
C SER A 40 4.89 11.10 2.74
N PRO A 41 5.86 11.15 1.80
CA PRO A 41 6.52 9.98 1.27
C PRO A 41 7.32 9.19 2.32
N ARG A 42 7.92 9.88 3.31
CA ARG A 42 8.64 9.24 4.41
C ARG A 42 7.72 8.42 5.34
N ILE A 43 6.51 8.92 5.59
CA ILE A 43 5.50 8.19 6.36
C ILE A 43 5.01 6.99 5.55
N ALA A 44 4.70 7.20 4.27
CA ALA A 44 4.26 6.16 3.37
C ALA A 44 5.28 5.01 3.26
N GLN A 45 6.57 5.32 3.15
CA GLN A 45 7.64 4.33 3.09
C GLN A 45 7.62 3.39 4.31
N VAL A 46 7.56 3.95 5.53
CA VAL A 46 7.54 3.15 6.77
C VAL A 46 6.28 2.31 6.85
N LEU A 47 5.12 2.91 6.56
CA LEU A 47 3.82 2.24 6.61
C LEU A 47 3.76 1.05 5.64
N TYR A 48 4.17 1.24 4.38
CA TYR A 48 4.13 0.17 3.39
C TYR A 48 5.15 -0.92 3.68
N GLY A 49 6.32 -0.58 4.22
CA GLY A 49 7.28 -1.57 4.70
C GLY A 49 6.66 -2.49 5.76
N PHE A 50 5.98 -1.91 6.75
CA PHE A 50 5.26 -2.65 7.77
C PHE A 50 4.11 -3.50 7.20
N ILE A 51 3.27 -2.93 6.32
CA ILE A 51 2.16 -3.66 5.69
C ILE A 51 2.70 -4.87 4.91
N VAL A 52 3.73 -4.71 4.08
CA VAL A 52 4.28 -5.84 3.33
C VAL A 52 4.84 -6.91 4.26
N ALA A 53 5.51 -6.52 5.34
CA ALA A 53 6.09 -7.45 6.30
C ALA A 53 5.00 -8.32 6.96
N THR A 54 3.91 -7.71 7.43
CA THR A 54 2.78 -8.42 8.04
C THR A 54 2.01 -9.31 7.07
N GLN A 55 2.17 -9.08 5.76
CA GLN A 55 1.52 -9.85 4.70
C GLN A 55 2.36 -11.01 4.14
N ARG A 56 3.53 -11.30 4.72
CA ARG A 56 4.41 -12.40 4.29
C ARG A 56 4.52 -13.48 5.35
N LYS A 57 4.29 -14.74 4.94
CA LYS A 57 4.38 -15.88 5.86
C LYS A 57 5.81 -16.08 6.34
N GLU A 58 6.77 -15.84 5.44
CA GLU A 58 8.21 -15.96 5.69
C GLU A 58 8.69 -15.02 6.80
N ILE A 59 7.94 -13.94 7.05
CA ILE A 59 8.24 -12.96 8.10
C ILE A 59 7.41 -13.24 9.36
N THR A 60 6.12 -13.56 9.20
CA THR A 60 5.18 -13.70 10.34
C THR A 60 5.14 -15.10 10.97
N GLY A 61 5.60 -16.14 10.28
CA GLY A 61 5.63 -17.53 10.74
C GLY A 61 4.27 -18.23 10.86
N ASN A 62 3.16 -17.48 10.95
CA ASN A 62 1.92 -18.00 11.54
C ASN A 62 0.71 -18.10 10.59
N LEU A 63 0.71 -17.44 9.41
CA LEU A 63 -0.50 -17.38 8.57
C LEU A 63 -0.22 -17.58 7.07
N GLU A 64 -0.91 -18.56 6.48
CA GLU A 64 -0.91 -18.77 5.03
C GLU A 64 -1.55 -17.61 4.27
N VAL A 65 -1.24 -17.49 2.98
CA VAL A 65 -1.76 -16.41 2.11
C VAL A 65 -3.29 -16.37 2.10
N ARG A 66 -3.95 -17.52 1.92
CA ARG A 66 -5.41 -17.60 1.79
C ARG A 66 -6.18 -17.10 3.02
N PRO A 67 -5.97 -17.62 4.26
CA PRO A 67 -6.68 -17.12 5.44
C PRO A 67 -6.36 -15.66 5.74
N ARG A 68 -5.15 -15.18 5.45
CA ARG A 68 -4.79 -13.76 5.60
C ARG A 68 -5.61 -12.86 4.67
N LEU A 69 -5.71 -13.21 3.39
CA LEU A 69 -6.51 -12.43 2.45
C LEU A 69 -8.00 -12.47 2.79
N LEU A 70 -8.52 -13.60 3.29
CA LEU A 70 -9.89 -13.70 3.80
C LEU A 70 -10.13 -12.75 4.99
N ALA A 71 -9.19 -12.68 5.94
CA ALA A 71 -9.26 -11.75 7.07
C ALA A 71 -9.25 -10.29 6.59
N THR A 72 -8.37 -9.93 5.65
CA THR A 72 -8.35 -8.58 5.05
C THR A 72 -9.68 -8.25 4.36
N MET A 73 -10.21 -9.15 3.52
CA MET A 73 -11.48 -8.93 2.83
C MET A 73 -12.65 -8.79 3.81
N LYS A 74 -12.75 -9.70 4.81
CA LYS A 74 -13.81 -9.63 5.82
C LYS A 74 -13.74 -8.33 6.61
N THR A 75 -12.53 -7.88 6.97
CA THR A 75 -12.33 -6.61 7.67
C THR A 75 -12.76 -5.42 6.81
N SER A 76 -12.41 -5.40 5.52
CA SER A 76 -12.86 -4.35 4.60
C SER A 76 -14.38 -4.33 4.43
N MET A 77 -15.02 -5.50 4.32
CA MET A 77 -16.48 -5.61 4.23
C MET A 77 -17.18 -5.11 5.50
N LEU A 78 -16.69 -5.48 6.68
CA LEU A 78 -17.23 -5.00 7.96
C LEU A 78 -17.13 -3.47 8.09
N ASN A 79 -16.06 -2.88 7.56
CA ASN A 79 -15.85 -1.43 7.56
C ASN A 79 -16.48 -0.71 6.35
N SER A 80 -17.18 -1.43 5.46
CA SER A 80 -17.73 -0.87 4.22
C SER A 80 -16.68 -0.09 3.40
N CYS A 81 -15.44 -0.57 3.41
CA CYS A 81 -14.34 0.04 2.66
C CYS A 81 -14.44 -0.37 1.18
N ASN A 82 -14.83 0.59 0.33
CA ASN A 82 -15.06 0.40 -1.10
C ASN A 82 -13.93 1.01 -1.96
N TYR A 83 -12.69 0.86 -1.50
CA TYR A 83 -11.49 1.32 -2.21
C TYR A 83 -11.06 0.35 -3.31
#